data_AF-A0A7C4IYD6-F1
#
_entry.id   AF-A0A7C4IYD6-F1
#
_cell.length_a   1.000
_cell.length_b   1.000
_cell.length_c   1.000
_cell.angle_alpha   90.00
_cell.angle_beta   90.00
_cell.angle_gamma   90.00
#
_symmetry.space_group_name_H-M   'P 1'
#
loop_
_entity.id
_entity.type
_entity.pdbx_description
1 polymer ?
#
loop_
_entity_poly.entity_id
_entity_poly.type
_entity_poly.pdbx_seq_one_letter_code
_entity_poly.pdbx_strand_id
1 'polypeptide(L)'
;MPRITLKETVTKEIEIPVEALCRLIDNLTQEEREKILERLKAKAPEFKVFEKDEIASILADFESTDLYEDGFLKDLEKGLRKSSIYR
;
A
#
# COMPACT_ATOMS: atom_id res chain seq x y z
N MET A 1 -8.37 -24.90 -4.02
CA MET A 1 -9.33 -23.88 -3.57
C MET A 1 -8.68 -22.51 -3.67
N PRO A 2 -9.27 -21.55 -4.39
CA PRO A 2 -8.78 -20.18 -4.50
C PRO A 2 -8.95 -19.43 -3.17
N ARG A 3 -8.00 -18.53 -2.86
CA ARG A 3 -7.95 -17.75 -1.61
C ARG A 3 -7.84 -16.27 -1.96
N ILE A 4 -8.60 -15.42 -1.28
CA ILE A 4 -8.55 -13.96 -1.45
C ILE A 4 -8.21 -13.30 -0.11
N THR A 5 -7.26 -12.37 -0.12
CA THR A 5 -6.91 -11.56 1.06
C THR A 5 -7.60 -10.20 0.95
N LEU A 6 -8.57 -9.92 1.82
CA LEU A 6 -9.16 -8.59 1.97
C LEU A 6 -8.43 -7.83 3.09
N LYS A 7 -7.86 -6.67 2.74
CA LYS A 7 -7.25 -5.72 3.69
C LYS A 7 -8.23 -4.59 4.00
N GLU A 8 -9.30 -4.91 4.69
CA GLU A 8 -9.94 -3.91 5.57
C GLU A 8 -9.20 -3.96 6.92
N THR A 9 -9.45 -3.04 7.86
CA THR A 9 -8.73 -2.88 9.15
C THR A 9 -8.63 -4.15 10.02
N VAL A 10 -9.18 -5.28 9.58
CA VAL A 10 -8.98 -6.64 10.07
C VAL A 10 -8.75 -7.57 8.87
N THR A 11 -7.60 -8.25 8.81
CA THR A 11 -7.35 -9.30 7.80
C THR A 11 -8.23 -10.51 8.09
N LYS A 12 -9.20 -10.79 7.23
CA LYS A 12 -10.02 -12.01 7.28
C LYS A 12 -9.78 -12.83 6.02
N GLU A 13 -9.47 -14.10 6.20
CA GLU A 13 -9.45 -15.06 5.10
C GLU A 13 -10.88 -15.47 4.77
N ILE A 14 -11.28 -15.31 3.51
CA ILE A 14 -12.59 -15.71 3.03
C ILE A 14 -12.38 -16.89 2.08
N GLU A 15 -12.97 -18.03 2.43
CA GLU A 15 -13.04 -19.19 1.54
C GLU A 15 -14.22 -19.02 0.59
N ILE A 16 -13.92 -18.94 -0.72
CA ILE A 16 -14.95 -18.86 -1.75
C ILE A 16 -14.92 -20.16 -2.57
N PRO A 17 -16.02 -20.93 -2.61
CA PRO A 17 -16.11 -22.11 -3.45
C PRO A 17 -15.92 -21.76 -4.94
N VAL A 18 -15.20 -22.61 -5.67
CA VAL A 18 -14.92 -22.40 -7.10
C VAL A 18 -16.22 -22.35 -7.90
N GLU A 19 -17.20 -23.19 -7.55
CA GLU A 19 -18.49 -23.25 -8.21
C GLU A 19 -19.27 -21.93 -8.08
N ALA A 20 -19.14 -21.25 -6.94
CA ALA A 20 -19.78 -19.96 -6.71
C ALA A 20 -19.13 -18.87 -7.58
N LEU A 21 -17.81 -18.91 -7.75
CA LEU A 21 -17.07 -18.02 -8.66
C LEU A 21 -17.47 -18.23 -10.12
N CYS A 22 -17.56 -19.48 -10.58
CA CYS A 22 -17.97 -19.80 -11.95
C CYS A 22 -19.38 -19.27 -12.25
N ARG A 23 -20.34 -19.49 -11.34
CA ARG A 23 -21.70 -18.96 -11.48
C ARG A 23 -21.73 -17.43 -11.55
N LEU A 24 -20.88 -16.76 -10.77
CA LEU A 24 -20.77 -15.30 -10.82
C LEU A 24 -20.27 -14.83 -12.18
N ILE A 25 -19.21 -15.45 -12.70
CA ILE A 25 -18.65 -15.15 -14.02
C ILE A 25 -19.68 -15.41 -15.13
N ASP A 26 -20.46 -16.49 -15.01
CA ASP A 26 -21.46 -16.86 -16.00
C ASP A 26 -22.60 -15.83 -16.12
N ASN A 27 -22.90 -15.13 -15.02
CA ASN A 27 -23.92 -14.08 -15.00
C ASN A 27 -23.41 -12.70 -15.43
N LEU A 28 -22.11 -12.53 -15.70
CA LEU A 28 -21.56 -11.28 -16.20
C LEU A 28 -21.87 -11.09 -17.68
N THR A 29 -22.13 -9.84 -18.05
CA THR A 29 -22.19 -9.39 -19.45
C THR A 29 -20.84 -9.53 -20.15
N GLN A 30 -20.84 -9.53 -21.48
CA GLN A 30 -19.62 -9.63 -22.28
C GLN A 30 -18.62 -8.50 -21.96
N GLU A 31 -19.13 -7.27 -21.80
CA GLU A 31 -18.34 -6.09 -21.46
C GLU A 31 -17.67 -6.21 -20.09
N GLU A 32 -18.38 -6.74 -19.10
CA GLU A 32 -17.83 -6.98 -17.76
C GLU A 32 -16.77 -8.08 -17.76
N ARG A 33 -16.98 -9.15 -18.53
CA ARG A 33 -15.99 -10.23 -18.69
C ARG A 33 -14.70 -9.71 -19.32
N GLU A 34 -14.80 -8.90 -20.36
CA GLU A 34 -13.65 -8.28 -21.03
C GLU A 34 -12.88 -7.35 -20.08
N LYS A 35 -13.59 -6.49 -19.33
CA LYS A 35 -12.98 -5.59 -18.34
C LYS A 35 -12.24 -6.33 -17.23
N ILE A 36 -12.78 -7.46 -16.75
CA ILE A 36 -12.10 -8.31 -15.77
C ILE A 36 -10.87 -8.97 -16.38
N LEU A 37 -10.98 -9.49 -17.61
CA LEU A 37 -9.83 -10.07 -18.32
C LEU A 37 -8.71 -9.07 -18.54
N GLU A 38 -9.03 -7.83 -18.90
CA GLU A 38 -8.03 -6.75 -19.01
C GLU A 38 -7.35 -6.48 -17.67
N ARG A 39 -8.10 -6.41 -16.57
CA ARG A 39 -7.54 -6.21 -15.22
C ARG A 39 -6.68 -7.36 -14.73
N LEU A 40 -7.02 -8.60 -15.10
CA LEU A 40 -6.23 -9.79 -14.76
C LEU A 40 -4.95 -9.90 -15.61
N LYS A 41 -5.02 -9.47 -16.88
CA LYS A 41 -3.87 -9.40 -17.79
C LYS A 41 -2.96 -8.21 -17.48
N ALA A 42 -3.52 -7.12 -16.94
CA ALA A 42 -2.75 -5.99 -16.48
C ALA A 42 -1.73 -6.48 -15.45
N LYS A 43 -0.46 -6.20 -15.72
CA LYS A 43 0.64 -6.50 -14.80
C LYS A 43 0.24 -5.96 -13.42
N ALA A 44 0.43 -6.76 -12.37
CA ALA A 44 0.19 -6.30 -11.00
C ALA A 44 0.83 -4.91 -10.84
N PRO A 45 0.13 -3.93 -10.24
CA PRO A 45 0.69 -2.60 -10.09
C PRO A 45 2.07 -2.76 -9.45
N GLU A 46 3.09 -2.27 -10.14
CA GLU A 46 4.44 -2.24 -9.59
C GLU A 46 4.38 -1.25 -8.44
N PHE A 47 4.15 -1.77 -7.23
CA PHE A 47 4.31 -0.99 -6.03
C PHE A 47 5.78 -0.60 -5.99
N LYS A 48 6.05 0.70 -6.18
CA LYS A 48 7.38 1.22 -5.94
C LYS A 48 7.77 0.82 -4.53
N VAL A 49 8.96 0.27 -4.40
CA VAL A 49 9.55 0.03 -3.09
C VAL A 49 9.60 1.38 -2.39
N PHE A 50 9.18 1.42 -1.12
CA PHE A 50 9.31 2.61 -0.31
C PHE A 50 10.81 2.98 -0.25
N GLU A 51 11.15 4.11 -0.85
CA GLU A 51 12.49 4.67 -0.84
C GLU A 51 12.54 5.70 0.28
N LYS A 52 13.37 5.46 1.28
CA LYS A 52 13.52 6.37 2.42
C LYS A 52 14.46 7.50 2.03
N ASP A 53 14.06 8.73 2.32
CA ASP A 53 14.96 9.88 2.22
C ASP A 53 15.96 9.88 3.37
N GLU A 54 17.12 10.51 3.15
CA GLU A 54 18.11 10.70 4.19
C GLU A 54 17.55 11.56 5.32
N ILE A 55 17.90 11.23 6.57
CA ILE A 55 17.45 12.00 7.75
C ILE A 55 17.83 13.48 7.60
N ALA A 56 18.99 13.77 7.02
CA ALA A 56 19.43 15.14 6.76
C ALA A 56 18.51 15.89 5.80
N SER A 57 18.06 15.24 4.72
CA SER A 57 17.11 15.82 3.77
C SER A 57 15.76 16.11 4.43
N ILE A 58 15.27 15.17 5.24
CA ILE A 58 14.02 15.35 5.99
C ILE A 58 14.14 16.53 6.96
N LEU A 59 15.23 16.63 7.72
CA LEU A 59 15.41 17.75 8.66
C LEU A 59 15.49 19.09 7.91
N ALA A 60 16.22 19.14 6.79
CA ALA A 60 16.32 20.34 5.97
C ALA A 60 14.96 20.79 5.42
N ASP A 61 14.09 19.86 5.02
CA ASP A 61 12.74 20.19 4.55
C ASP A 61 11.92 20.86 5.66
N PHE A 62 11.98 20.35 6.89
CA PHE A 62 11.26 20.93 8.02
C PHE A 62 11.87 22.27 8.46
N GLU A 63 13.20 22.37 8.50
CA GLU A 63 13.93 23.61 8.77
C GLU A 63 13.59 24.70 7.75
N SER A 64 13.46 24.35 6.47
CA SER A 64 13.16 25.29 5.38
C SER A 64 11.81 26.00 5.53
N THR A 65 10.90 25.44 6.32
CA THR A 65 9.59 26.05 6.55
C THR A 65 9.63 27.18 7.58
N ASP A 66 10.65 27.24 8.44
CA ASP A 66 10.75 28.20 9.57
C ASP A 66 9.52 28.19 10.50
N LEU A 67 8.74 27.10 10.50
CA LEU A 67 7.52 26.93 11.31
C LEU A 67 7.75 26.10 12.57
N TYR A 68 8.94 25.54 12.74
CA TYR A 68 9.23 24.57 13.79
C TYR A 68 10.38 25.04 14.67
N GLU A 69 10.22 24.88 15.97
CA GLU A 69 11.25 25.19 16.95
C GLU A 69 12.42 24.20 16.88
N ASP A 70 13.63 24.66 17.20
CA ASP A 70 14.83 23.83 17.28
C ASP A 70 14.65 22.59 18.18
N GLY A 71 13.83 22.71 19.23
CA GLY A 71 13.51 21.59 20.12
C GLY A 71 12.76 20.47 19.40
N PHE A 72 11.78 20.82 18.56
CA PHE A 72 11.05 19.88 17.75
C PHE A 72 11.95 19.16 16.74
N LEU A 73 12.84 19.89 16.06
CA LEU A 73 13.75 19.32 15.06
C LEU A 73 14.71 18.29 15.68
N LYS A 74 15.22 18.58 16.89
CA LYS A 74 16.08 17.63 17.65
C LYS A 74 15.32 16.37 18.06
N ASP A 75 14.07 16.52 18.49
CA ASP A 75 13.24 15.37 18.84
C ASP A 75 12.86 14.54 17.60
N LEU A 76 12.61 15.20 16.47
CA LEU A 76 12.38 14.56 15.18
C LEU A 76 13.60 13.73 14.74
N GLU A 77 14.79 14.33 14.75
CA GLU A 77 16.04 13.62 14.42
C GLU A 77 16.23 12.38 15.29
N LYS A 78 16.07 12.54 16.60
CA LYS A 78 16.23 11.44 17.57
C LYS A 78 15.18 10.35 17.39
N GLY A 79 13.96 10.72 17.02
CA GLY A 79 12.87 9.79 16.68
C GLY A 79 13.18 9.01 15.42
N LEU A 80 13.60 9.69 14.35
CA LEU A 80 13.97 9.06 13.08
C LEU A 80 15.12 8.08 13.25
N ARG A 81 16.20 8.46 13.96
CA ARG A 81 17.34 7.56 14.24
C ARG A 81 16.97 6.33 15.07
N LYS A 82 15.90 6.38 15.86
CA LYS A 82 15.40 5.24 16.65
C LYS A 82 14.43 4.36 15.88
N SER A 83 13.89 4.84 14.76
CA SER A 83 12.97 4.08 13.93
C SER A 83 13.68 2.87 13.32
N SER A 84 12.99 1.72 13.31
CA SER A 84 13.48 0.49 12.65
C SER A 84 13.74 0.67 11.16
N ILE A 85 13.18 1.72 10.54
CA ILE A 85 13.34 2.05 9.12
C ILE A 85 14.73 2.63 8.84
N TYR A 86 15.32 3.32 9.81
CA TYR A 86 16.62 4.01 9.71
C TYR A 86 17.75 3.32 10.47
N ARG A 87 17.47 2.15 11.06
CA ARG A 87 18.45 1.31 11.74
C ARG A 87 19.31 0.51 10.76
#